data_AF-A0A7S0YFV1-F1
#
_entry.id   AF-A0A7S0YFV1-F1
#
_cell.length_a   1.000
_cell.length_b   1.000
_cell.length_c   1.000
_cell.angle_alpha   90.00
_cell.angle_beta   90.00
_cell.angle_gamma   90.00
#
_symmetry.space_group_name_H-M   'P 1'
#
loop_
_entity.id
_entity.type
_entity.pdbx_description
1 polymer ?
#
loop_
_entity_poly.entity_id
_entity_poly.type
_entity_poly.pdbx_seq_one_letter_code
_entity_poly.pdbx_strand_id
1 'polypeptide(L)'
;STNSTNSINSPTNSPTNAPTNSPTTNYPLNVAVKVQRPNVFHHCSLDIFIMRRFARLYARLSPGLHSQWSVALDDWASRFFDEMNYELEAQNTIAFKRGIAHVPDVAVAQVIQPLTTRRVLVTEWVDGEKVNDLIKQETKRGR
;
A
#
# COMPACT_ATOMS: atom_id res chain seq x y z
N SER A 1 2.58 -6.57 10.33
CA SER A 1 3.74 -6.76 9.45
C SER A 1 4.15 -5.40 8.91
N THR A 2 5.37 -4.97 9.18
CA THR A 2 5.89 -3.65 8.86
C THR A 2 6.38 -3.61 7.41
N ASN A 3 5.70 -2.83 6.55
CA ASN A 3 6.17 -2.54 5.20
C ASN A 3 7.43 -1.66 5.31
N SER A 4 8.54 -2.12 4.74
CA SER A 4 9.79 -1.36 4.67
C SER A 4 9.63 -0.24 3.64
N THR A 5 9.37 0.98 4.10
CA THR A 5 9.59 2.21 3.35
C THR A 5 11.11 2.41 3.26
N ASN A 6 11.70 2.15 2.11
CA ASN A 6 13.08 2.54 1.87
C ASN A 6 13.10 4.05 1.60
N SER A 7 13.56 4.83 2.60
CA SER A 7 14.01 6.20 2.39
C SER A 7 15.28 6.14 1.54
N ILE A 8 15.23 6.66 0.31
CA ILE A 8 16.47 6.98 -0.41
C ILE A 8 16.93 8.32 0.17
N ASN A 9 17.79 8.28 1.19
CA ASN A 9 18.51 9.46 1.65
C ASN A 9 19.46 9.87 0.52
N SER A 10 19.18 10.99 -0.15
CA SER A 10 20.16 11.63 -1.02
C SER A 10 21.25 12.29 -0.17
N PRO A 11 22.54 12.09 -0.48
CA PRO A 11 23.60 12.91 0.07
C PRO A 11 23.40 14.35 -0.44
N THR A 12 23.72 15.32 0.39
CA THR A 12 23.77 16.74 0.04
C THR A 12 24.59 16.94 -1.23
N ASN A 13 23.95 17.07 -2.38
CA ASN A 13 24.54 17.59 -3.60
C ASN A 13 23.41 18.11 -4.50
N SER A 14 23.29 19.43 -4.57
CA SER A 14 22.56 20.12 -5.63
C SER A 14 23.10 19.65 -7.00
N PRO A 15 22.29 19.11 -7.91
CA PRO A 15 22.75 18.85 -9.26
C PRO A 15 22.67 20.16 -10.05
N THR A 16 23.77 20.91 -10.04
CA THR A 16 24.06 21.88 -11.08
C THR A 16 24.38 21.10 -12.35
N ASN A 17 23.47 21.18 -13.34
CA ASN A 17 23.61 20.73 -14.74
C ASN A 17 23.47 19.23 -15.05
N ALA A 18 22.24 18.81 -15.40
CA ALA A 18 21.98 17.64 -16.24
C ALA A 18 21.32 18.08 -17.57
N PRO A 19 21.63 17.45 -18.73
CA PRO A 19 21.23 17.95 -20.03
C PRO A 19 19.70 17.89 -20.24
N THR A 20 19.15 19.04 -20.61
CA THR A 20 17.78 19.31 -21.05
C THR A 20 17.52 18.62 -22.39
N ASN A 21 16.92 17.42 -22.41
CA ASN A 21 16.24 16.82 -23.58
C ASN A 21 15.39 15.59 -23.18
N SER A 22 14.53 15.73 -22.18
CA SER A 22 13.47 14.75 -21.89
C SER A 22 12.17 15.51 -21.67
N PRO A 23 11.01 14.98 -22.12
CA PRO A 23 9.73 15.68 -22.01
C PRO A 23 9.55 16.15 -20.57
N THR A 24 9.47 17.46 -20.37
CA THR A 24 9.42 18.14 -19.07
C THR A 24 8.15 17.72 -18.34
N THR A 25 8.20 16.54 -17.73
CA THR A 25 7.18 16.10 -16.80
C THR A 25 7.63 16.65 -15.46
N ASN A 26 6.94 17.69 -14.98
CA ASN A 26 7.17 18.27 -13.66
C ASN A 26 6.79 17.22 -12.61
N TYR A 27 7.72 16.34 -12.28
CA TYR A 27 7.59 15.42 -11.16
C TYR A 27 8.04 16.09 -9.87
N PRO A 28 7.47 15.71 -8.72
CA PRO A 28 7.94 16.19 -7.43
C PRO A 28 9.40 15.78 -7.21
N LEU A 29 10.16 16.66 -6.55
CA LEU A 29 11.58 16.44 -6.27
C LEU A 29 11.82 15.19 -5.40
N ASN A 30 10.87 14.91 -4.49
CA ASN A 30 10.91 13.78 -3.56
C ASN A 30 9.74 12.83 -3.81
N VAL A 31 10.03 11.53 -3.78
CA VAL A 31 9.04 10.47 -4.05
C VAL A 31 9.11 9.37 -3.01
N ALA A 32 7.96 8.79 -2.70
CA ALA A 32 7.87 7.55 -1.94
C ALA A 32 7.73 6.38 -2.90
N VAL A 33 8.55 5.33 -2.71
CA VAL A 33 8.53 4.13 -3.54
C VAL A 33 8.18 2.93 -2.68
N LYS A 34 7.01 2.35 -2.92
CA LYS A 34 6.61 1.06 -2.35
C LYS A 34 7.00 -0.05 -3.32
N VAL A 35 7.81 -1.00 -2.86
CA VAL A 35 8.26 -2.14 -3.65
C VAL A 35 7.71 -3.43 -3.07
N GLN A 36 7.07 -4.23 -3.91
CA GLN A 36 6.55 -5.52 -3.53
C GLN A 36 7.70 -6.50 -3.26
N ARG A 37 7.61 -7.26 -2.16
CA ARG A 37 8.61 -8.30 -1.86
C ARG A 37 8.60 -9.37 -2.96
N PRO A 38 9.77 -9.87 -3.38
CA PRO A 38 9.83 -10.97 -4.32
C PRO A 38 9.06 -12.19 -3.76
N ASN A 39 8.38 -12.91 -4.63
CA ASN A 39 7.61 -14.12 -4.31
C ASN A 39 6.45 -13.95 -3.31
N VAL A 40 6.02 -12.72 -2.98
CA VAL A 40 4.90 -12.52 -2.04
C VAL A 40 3.63 -13.23 -2.51
N PHE A 41 3.35 -13.22 -3.82
CA PHE A 41 2.18 -13.88 -4.38
C PHE A 41 2.21 -15.39 -4.13
N HIS A 42 3.38 -16.02 -4.28
CA HIS A 42 3.55 -17.45 -4.04
C HIS A 42 3.28 -17.78 -2.56
N HIS A 43 3.91 -17.05 -1.64
CA HIS A 43 3.72 -17.27 -0.21
C HIS A 43 2.26 -17.06 0.22
N CYS A 44 1.64 -15.97 -0.23
CA CYS A 44 0.24 -15.70 0.11
C CYS A 44 -0.72 -16.74 -0.50
N SER A 45 -0.45 -17.22 -1.72
CA SER A 45 -1.26 -18.29 -2.31
C SER A 45 -1.17 -19.60 -1.53
N LEU A 46 0.01 -19.90 -0.98
CA LEU A 46 0.22 -21.07 -0.12
C LEU A 46 -0.53 -20.92 1.21
N ASP A 47 -0.48 -19.74 1.82
CA ASP A 47 -1.20 -19.46 3.07
C ASP A 47 -2.71 -19.65 2.88
N ILE A 48 -3.28 -19.12 1.79
CA ILE A 48 -4.70 -19.28 1.45
C ILE A 48 -5.05 -20.74 1.20
N PHE A 49 -4.18 -21.48 0.50
CA PHE A 49 -4.37 -22.92 0.28
C PHE A 49 -4.41 -23.69 1.61
N ILE A 50 -3.49 -23.38 2.53
CA ILE A 50 -3.43 -23.99 3.87
C ILE A 50 -4.71 -23.65 4.65
N MET A 51 -5.12 -22.38 4.68
CA MET A 51 -6.34 -21.97 5.37
C MET A 51 -7.60 -22.64 4.79
N ARG A 52 -7.69 -22.80 3.47
CA ARG A 52 -8.80 -23.52 2.81
C ARG A 52 -8.79 -25.02 3.15
N ARG A 53 -7.62 -25.61 3.41
CA ARG A 53 -7.51 -26.99 3.90
C ARG A 53 -7.99 -27.11 5.35
N PHE A 54 -7.61 -26.18 6.22
CA PHE A 54 -8.11 -26.13 7.60
C PHE A 54 -9.62 -25.87 7.66
N ALA A 55 -10.12 -24.95 6.84
CA ALA A 55 -11.55 -24.68 6.69
C ALA A 55 -12.33 -25.96 6.42
N ARG A 56 -11.90 -26.77 5.44
CA ARG A 56 -12.52 -28.05 5.09
C ARG A 56 -12.44 -29.10 6.21
N LEU A 57 -11.34 -29.14 6.97
CA LEU A 57 -11.20 -30.06 8.10
C LEU A 57 -12.15 -29.67 9.25
N TYR A 58 -12.18 -28.38 9.59
CA TYR A 58 -13.07 -27.85 10.63
C TYR A 58 -14.55 -28.05 10.27
N ALA A 59 -14.89 -27.86 9.00
CA ALA A 59 -16.20 -28.12 8.43
C ALA A 59 -16.71 -29.55 8.68
N ARG A 60 -15.83 -30.56 8.67
CA ARG A 60 -16.20 -31.96 8.97
C ARG A 60 -16.46 -32.20 10.45
N LEU A 61 -15.86 -31.38 11.31
CA LEU A 61 -16.00 -31.47 12.77
C LEU A 61 -17.20 -30.67 13.30
N SER A 62 -17.65 -29.64 12.56
CA SER A 62 -18.79 -28.78 12.92
C SER A 62 -19.69 -28.48 11.70
N PRO A 63 -20.72 -29.31 11.45
CA PRO A 63 -21.57 -29.21 10.26
C PRO A 63 -22.35 -27.88 10.12
N GLY A 64 -22.58 -27.16 11.22
CA GLY A 64 -23.39 -25.93 11.24
C GLY A 64 -22.67 -24.67 10.74
N LEU A 65 -21.33 -24.65 10.68
CA LEU A 65 -20.54 -23.47 10.29
C LEU A 65 -19.87 -23.61 8.91
N HIS A 66 -19.98 -24.77 8.26
CA HIS A 66 -19.24 -25.12 7.04
C HIS A 66 -19.42 -24.09 5.92
N SER A 67 -20.66 -23.68 5.63
CA SER A 67 -20.96 -22.90 4.43
C SER A 67 -20.43 -21.46 4.52
N GLN A 68 -20.43 -20.87 5.72
CA GLN A 68 -20.14 -19.45 5.89
C GLN A 68 -18.63 -19.15 5.86
N TRP A 69 -17.82 -20.03 6.46
CA TRP A 69 -16.38 -19.77 6.59
C TRP A 69 -15.62 -19.89 5.25
N SER A 70 -15.97 -20.87 4.41
CA SER A 70 -15.31 -21.01 3.10
C SER A 70 -15.63 -19.85 2.16
N VAL A 71 -16.86 -19.34 2.20
CA VAL A 71 -17.28 -18.19 1.38
C VAL A 71 -16.57 -16.93 1.85
N ALA A 72 -16.57 -16.66 3.16
CA ALA A 72 -15.88 -15.50 3.73
C ALA A 72 -14.37 -15.53 3.43
N LEU A 73 -13.75 -16.73 3.45
CA LEU A 73 -12.33 -16.89 3.12
C LEU A 73 -12.04 -16.61 1.65
N ASP A 74 -12.91 -17.06 0.74
CA ASP A 74 -12.75 -16.82 -0.69
C ASP A 74 -12.92 -15.34 -1.05
N ASP A 75 -13.89 -14.65 -0.43
CA ASP A 75 -14.08 -13.20 -0.57
C ASP A 75 -12.88 -12.42 -0.03
N TRP A 76 -12.39 -12.80 1.16
CA TRP A 76 -11.20 -12.19 1.76
C TRP A 76 -9.95 -12.41 0.88
N ALA A 77 -9.77 -13.63 0.38
CA ALA A 77 -8.65 -13.97 -0.50
C ALA A 77 -8.68 -13.12 -1.77
N SER A 78 -9.85 -12.97 -2.42
CA SER A 78 -9.98 -12.13 -3.62
C SER A 78 -9.54 -10.69 -3.35
N ARG A 79 -10.03 -10.08 -2.26
CA ARG A 79 -9.67 -8.69 -1.89
C ARG A 79 -8.18 -8.55 -1.57
N PHE A 80 -7.61 -9.56 -0.91
CA PHE A 80 -6.19 -9.58 -0.61
C PHE A 80 -5.33 -9.66 -1.87
N PHE A 81 -5.76 -10.43 -2.89
CA PHE A 81 -5.09 -10.47 -4.19
C PHE A 81 -5.21 -9.16 -4.96
N ASP A 82 -6.35 -8.48 -4.88
CA ASP A 82 -6.55 -7.17 -5.51
C ASP A 82 -5.60 -6.12 -4.92
N GLU A 83 -5.38 -6.13 -3.60
CA GLU A 83 -4.40 -5.26 -2.92
C GLU A 83 -2.95 -5.52 -3.34
N MET A 84 -2.62 -6.72 -3.84
CA MET A 84 -1.28 -7.01 -4.35
C MET A 84 -1.00 -6.41 -5.73
N ASN A 85 -2.00 -5.82 -6.40
CA ASN A 85 -1.81 -5.11 -7.66
C ASN A 85 -1.68 -3.61 -7.42
N TYR A 86 -0.44 -3.12 -7.42
CA TYR A 86 -0.16 -1.69 -7.19
C TYR A 86 -0.70 -0.75 -8.28
N GLU A 87 -1.01 -1.24 -9.47
CA GLU A 87 -1.72 -0.43 -10.48
C GLU A 87 -3.17 -0.16 -10.05
N LEU A 88 -3.81 -1.12 -9.40
CA LEU A 88 -5.16 -0.94 -8.85
C LEU A 88 -5.12 0.01 -7.64
N GLU A 89 -4.13 -0.13 -6.75
CA GLU A 89 -3.91 0.80 -5.64
C GLU A 89 -3.70 2.24 -6.15
N ALA A 90 -2.92 2.41 -7.22
CA ALA A 90 -2.72 3.69 -7.88
C ALA A 90 -4.03 4.29 -8.41
N GLN A 91 -4.82 3.51 -9.14
CA GLN A 91 -6.12 3.95 -9.66
C GLN A 91 -7.07 4.36 -8.55
N ASN A 92 -7.16 3.55 -7.49
CA ASN A 92 -7.98 3.85 -6.32
C ASN A 92 -7.52 5.13 -5.62
N THR A 93 -6.20 5.35 -5.49
CA THR A 93 -5.63 6.56 -4.90
C THR A 93 -5.95 7.81 -5.74
N ILE A 94 -5.88 7.72 -7.07
CA ILE A 94 -6.24 8.81 -7.98
C ILE A 94 -7.74 9.13 -7.87
N ALA A 95 -8.59 8.10 -7.85
CA ALA A 95 -10.03 8.26 -7.69
C ALA A 95 -10.36 8.88 -6.32
N PHE A 96 -9.69 8.43 -5.26
CA PHE A 96 -9.85 8.97 -3.91
C PHE A 96 -9.44 10.44 -3.84
N LYS A 97 -8.25 10.79 -4.36
CA LYS A 97 -7.76 12.18 -4.44
C LYS A 97 -8.78 13.10 -5.12
N ARG A 98 -9.43 12.63 -6.20
CA ARG A 98 -10.50 13.39 -6.86
C ARG A 98 -11.76 13.49 -6.01
N GLY A 99 -12.17 12.38 -5.39
CA GLY A 99 -13.39 12.32 -4.57
C GLY A 99 -13.33 13.24 -3.35
N ILE A 100 -12.16 13.41 -2.73
CA ILE A 100 -11.99 14.23 -1.52
C ILE A 100 -11.33 15.57 -1.79
N ALA A 101 -11.20 16.00 -3.05
CA ALA A 101 -10.58 17.28 -3.41
C ALA A 101 -11.27 18.52 -2.79
N HIS A 102 -12.51 18.36 -2.33
CA HIS A 102 -13.33 19.40 -1.71
C HIS A 102 -13.21 19.43 -0.17
N VAL A 103 -12.54 18.44 0.44
CA VAL A 103 -12.40 18.35 1.89
C VAL A 103 -11.20 19.19 2.31
N PRO A 104 -11.39 20.29 3.07
CA PRO A 104 -10.27 21.06 3.59
C PRO A 104 -9.44 20.19 4.56
N ASP A 105 -8.15 20.50 4.68
CA ASP A 105 -7.20 19.85 5.61
C ASP A 105 -6.84 18.39 5.30
N VAL A 106 -7.28 17.81 4.19
CA VAL A 106 -6.87 16.46 3.75
C VAL A 106 -6.05 16.52 2.47
N ALA A 107 -4.77 16.14 2.57
CA ALA A 107 -3.88 16.00 1.42
C ALA A 107 -3.72 14.52 1.04
N VAL A 108 -3.77 14.23 -0.27
CA VAL A 108 -3.52 12.89 -0.82
C VAL A 108 -2.33 12.93 -1.76
N ALA A 109 -1.40 12.00 -1.54
CA ALA A 109 -0.21 11.84 -2.36
C ALA A 109 -0.54 11.66 -3.85
N GLN A 110 0.06 12.48 -4.73
CA GLN A 110 0.00 12.31 -6.18
C GLN A 110 0.69 11.01 -6.60
N VAL A 111 0.00 10.19 -7.38
CA VAL A 111 0.58 8.99 -8.00
C VAL A 111 1.36 9.36 -9.25
N ILE A 112 2.58 8.84 -9.37
CA ILE A 112 3.43 8.98 -10.55
C ILE A 112 3.20 7.78 -11.47
N GLN A 113 2.12 7.85 -12.26
CA GLN A 113 1.65 6.74 -13.10
C GLN A 113 2.73 6.17 -14.04
N PRO A 114 3.58 6.97 -14.72
CA PRO A 114 4.59 6.42 -15.63
C PRO A 114 5.68 5.60 -14.94
N LEU A 115 5.84 5.77 -13.62
CA LEU A 115 6.81 5.01 -12.80
C LEU A 115 6.14 3.91 -11.97
N THR A 116 4.82 3.79 -12.04
CA THR A 116 4.05 2.78 -11.32
C THR A 116 3.85 1.55 -12.19
N THR A 117 4.01 0.37 -11.59
CA THR A 117 3.82 -0.93 -12.22
C THR A 117 3.09 -1.86 -11.24
N ARG A 118 2.69 -3.06 -11.67
CA ARG A 118 2.09 -4.07 -10.78
C ARG A 118 2.85 -4.35 -9.47
N ARG A 119 4.17 -4.14 -9.44
CA ARG A 119 5.05 -4.46 -8.29
C ARG A 119 5.69 -3.25 -7.61
N VAL A 120 5.55 -2.06 -8.20
CA VAL A 120 6.16 -0.82 -7.70
C VAL A 120 5.13 0.29 -7.76
N LEU A 121 4.82 0.91 -6.63
CA LEU A 121 3.96 2.10 -6.55
C LEU A 121 4.83 3.31 -6.21
N VAL A 122 4.74 4.33 -7.05
CA VAL A 122 5.48 5.58 -6.86
C VAL A 122 4.50 6.72 -6.63
N THR A 123 4.67 7.43 -5.51
CA THR A 123 3.86 8.60 -5.16
C THR A 123 4.74 9.78 -4.79
N GLU A 124 4.16 10.98 -4.76
CA GLU A 124 4.80 12.13 -4.13
C GLU A 124 5.15 11.80 -2.68
N TRP A 125 6.28 12.32 -2.23
CA TRP A 125 6.62 12.30 -0.81
C TRP A 125 5.77 13.33 -0.08
N VAL A 126 5.14 12.91 1.01
CA VAL A 126 4.33 13.80 1.87
C VAL A 126 4.95 13.78 3.26
N ASP A 127 5.41 14.95 3.71
CA ASP A 127 5.91 15.13 5.07
C ASP A 127 4.74 15.26 6.04
N GLY A 128 4.82 14.55 7.17
CA GLY A 128 3.81 14.60 8.21
C GLY A 128 4.23 13.82 9.45
N GLU A 129 3.74 14.25 10.61
CA GLU A 129 3.92 13.50 11.84
C GLU A 129 2.96 12.30 11.85
N LYS A 130 3.51 11.12 12.20
CA LYS A 130 2.66 9.93 12.33
C LYS A 130 1.68 10.14 13.48
N VAL A 131 0.40 9.96 13.20
CA VAL A 131 -0.69 10.06 14.18
C VAL A 131 -0.42 9.22 15.44
N ASN A 132 0.22 8.05 15.28
CA ASN A 132 0.54 7.18 16.41
C ASN A 132 1.60 7.77 17.36
N ASP A 133 2.48 8.64 16.86
CA ASP A 133 3.49 9.30 17.67
C ASP A 133 2.88 10.49 18.42
N LEU A 134 1.92 11.20 17.82
CA LEU A 134 1.09 12.22 18.48
C LEU A 134 0.29 11.65 19.66
N ILE A 135 -0.40 10.52 19.45
CA ILE A 135 -1.19 9.85 20.51
C ILE A 135 -0.30 9.41 21.68
N LYS A 136 0.93 8.91 21.40
CA LYS A 136 1.88 8.53 22.45
C LYS A 136 2.40 9.73 23.24
N GLN A 137 2.58 10.88 22.59
CA GLN A 137 3.02 12.10 23.26
C GLN A 137 1.94 12.65 24.20
N GLU A 138 0.67 12.67 23.79
CA GLU A 138 -0.44 13.06 24.67
C GLU A 138 -0.58 12.12 25.87
N THR A 139 -0.45 10.81 25.65
CA THR A 139 -0.55 9.81 26.73
C THR A 139 0.59 9.96 27.77
N LYS A 140 1.76 10.48 27.37
CA LYS A 140 2.87 10.78 28.29
C LYS A 140 2.74 12.14 28.97
N ARG A 141 2.06 13.11 28.34
CA ARG A 141 1.89 14.47 28.87
C ARG A 141 0.75 14.58 29.89
N GLY A 142 -0.19 13.63 29.86
CA GLY A 142 -1.27 13.49 30.84
C GLY A 142 -0.94 12.64 32.07
N ARG A 143 0.33 12.36 32.34
CA ARG A 143 0.84 11.72 33.58
C ARG A 143 1.80 12.63 34.30
#